data_AF-A0A3N6M670-F1
#
_entry.id   AF-A0A3N6M670-F1
#
_cell.length_a   1.000
_cell.length_b   1.000
_cell.length_c   1.000
_cell.angle_alpha   90.00
_cell.angle_beta   90.00
_cell.angle_gamma   90.00
#
_symmetry.space_group_name_H-M   'P 1'
#
loop_
_entity.id
_entity.type
_entity.pdbx_description
1 polymer ?
#
loop_
_entity_poly.entity_id
_entity_poly.type
_entity_poly.pdbx_seq_one_letter_code
_entity_poly.pdbx_strand_id
1 'polypeptide(L)' 'MAIVNVRVRRGPLSGRAEDGARLNIVAGLYQVNHEGNTLVFAGADKRTSGSVTVDLRDCPEIGSFPDAMKPNTQIELA' A
#
# COMPACT_ATOMS: atom_id res chain seq x y z
N MET A 1 8.51 8.06 8.61
CA MET A 1 7.45 8.31 7.61
C MET A 1 8.10 8.73 6.30
N ALA A 2 7.89 7.95 5.23
CA ALA A 2 8.36 8.27 3.88
C ALA A 2 7.20 8.15 2.88
N ILE A 3 7.10 9.11 1.95
CA ILE A 3 6.15 9.04 0.83
C ILE A 3 6.84 8.37 -0.35
N VAL A 4 6.25 7.26 -0.81
CA VAL A 4 6.77 6.47 -1.93
C VAL A 4 5.69 6.24 -2.97
N ASN A 5 6.10 6.02 -4.23
CA ASN A 5 5.19 5.69 -5.31
C ASN A 5 5.19 4.18 -5.49
N VAL A 6 4.05 3.53 -5.27
CA VAL A 6 3.92 2.07 -5.41
C VAL A 6 3.07 1.76 -6.62
N ARG A 7 3.64 0.99 -7.54
CA ARG A 7 2.95 0.42 -8.69
C ARG A 7 2.53 -1.01 -8.36
N VAL A 8 1.23 -1.22 -8.18
CA VAL A 8 0.62 -2.53 -8.02
C VAL A 8 0.34 -3.11 -9.41
N ARG A 9 0.95 -4.24 -9.78
CA ARG A 9 0.78 -4.86 -11.11
C ARG A 9 -0.17 -6.05 -11.11
N ARG A 10 -0.09 -6.92 -10.10
CA ARG A 10 -1.00 -8.07 -9.92
C ARG A 10 -1.47 -8.07 -8.47
N GLY A 11 -2.78 -8.21 -8.27
CA GLY A 11 -3.38 -8.25 -6.93
C GLY A 11 -3.34 -9.68 -6.37
N PRO A 12 -2.94 -9.84 -5.09
CA PRO A 12 -3.96 -9.87 -4.04
C PRO A 12 -3.63 -8.96 -2.84
N LEU A 13 -2.98 -7.81 -3.09
CA LEU A 13 -2.70 -6.85 -2.04
C LEU A 13 -4.00 -6.37 -1.40
N SER A 14 -4.21 -6.70 -0.14
CA SER A 14 -5.44 -6.41 0.59
C SER A 14 -5.12 -5.64 1.86
N GLY A 15 -5.88 -4.60 2.14
CA GLY A 15 -5.74 -3.83 3.37
C GLY A 15 -7.07 -3.54 4.02
N ARG A 16 -7.06 -2.70 5.05
CA ARG A 16 -8.27 -2.19 5.72
C ARG A 16 -8.53 -0.75 5.33
N ALA A 17 -9.75 -0.45 4.93
CA ALA A 17 -10.21 0.93 4.75
C ALA A 17 -10.40 1.62 6.11
N GLU A 18 -10.69 2.92 6.08
CA GLU A 18 -10.94 3.74 7.27
C GLU A 18 -12.17 3.28 8.07
N ASP A 19 -13.15 2.66 7.40
CA ASP A 19 -14.33 2.01 8.03
C ASP A 19 -14.04 0.61 8.60
N GLY A 20 -12.79 0.14 8.48
CA GLY A 20 -12.35 -1.19 8.91
C GLY A 20 -12.65 -2.31 7.91
N ALA A 21 -13.32 -2.04 6.79
CA ALA A 21 -13.61 -3.04 5.77
C ALA A 21 -12.31 -3.54 5.10
N ARG A 22 -12.21 -4.85 4.88
CA ARG A 22 -11.08 -5.40 4.12
C ARG A 22 -11.31 -5.17 2.63
N LEU A 23 -10.42 -4.41 2.00
CA LEU A 23 -10.51 -4.05 0.58
C LEU A 23 -9.28 -4.54 -0.17
N ASN A 24 -9.51 -5.02 -1.38
CA ASN A 24 -8.44 -5.35 -2.32
C ASN A 24 -7.96 -4.07 -3.01
N ILE A 25 -6.65 -3.86 -3.02
CA ILE A 25 -6.01 -2.78 -3.75
C ILE A 25 -5.85 -3.25 -5.19
N VAL A 26 -6.54 -2.56 -6.10
CA VAL A 26 -6.50 -2.86 -7.53
C VAL A 26 -5.14 -2.48 -8.13
N ALA A 27 -4.83 -3.04 -9.31
CA ALA A 27 -3.63 -2.66 -10.04
C ALA A 27 -3.66 -1.16 -10.39
N GLY A 28 -2.54 -0.47 -10.19
CA GLY A 28 -2.47 0.98 -10.34
C GLY A 28 -1.19 1.57 -9.74
N LEU A 29 -1.04 2.89 -9.90
CA LEU A 29 0.00 3.66 -9.24
C LEU A 29 -0.61 4.41 -8.06
N TYR A 30 0.02 4.28 -6.89
CA TYR A 30 -0.45 4.86 -5.64
C TYR A 30 0.67 5.66 -4.97
N GLN A 31 0.30 6.78 -4.36
CA GLN A 31 1.12 7.38 -3.31
C GLN A 31 0.85 6.62 -2.02
N VAL A 32 1.94 6.13 -1.42
CA VAL A 32 1.89 5.33 -0.21
C VAL A 32 2.71 6.01 0.88
N ASN A 33 2.07 6.22 2.03
CA ASN A 33 2.78 6.60 3.24
C ASN A 33 3.31 5.33 3.91
N HIS A 34 4.63 5.23 4.02
CA HIS A 34 5.31 4.14 4.71
C HIS A 34 5.72 4.57 6.11
N GLU A 35 5.25 3.83 7.11
CA GLU A 35 5.61 4.00 8.51
C GLU A 35 5.81 2.64 9.19
N GLY A 36 7.07 2.24 9.35
CA GLY A 36 7.43 0.95 9.95
C GLY A 36 6.86 -0.20 9.13
N ASN A 37 5.95 -0.98 9.71
CA ASN A 37 5.31 -2.09 9.01
C ASN A 37 4.00 -1.71 8.32
N THR A 38 3.66 -0.42 8.26
CA THR A 38 2.36 0.05 7.76
C THR A 38 2.53 0.80 6.45
N LEU A 39 1.72 0.42 5.45
CA LEU A 39 1.60 1.12 4.18
C LEU A 39 0.19 1.68 4.02
N VAL A 40 0.07 3.00 3.90
CA VAL A 40 -1.22 3.67 3.68
C VAL A 40 -1.33 4.09 2.23
N PHE A 41 -2.16 3.40 1.46
CA PHE A 41 -2.44 3.69 0.05
C PHE A 41 -3.55 4.74 -0.07
N ALA A 42 -3.17 5.97 -0.39
CA ALA A 42 -4.12 7.06 -0.57
C ALA A 42 -5.00 6.83 -1.82
N GLY A 43 -6.32 7.01 -1.69
CA GLY A 43 -7.27 6.86 -2.80
C GLY A 43 -7.45 5.41 -3.31
N ALA A 44 -7.01 4.43 -2.52
CA ALA A 44 -7.21 3.01 -2.82
C ALA A 44 -8.63 2.54 -2.52
N ASP A 45 -9.35 3.17 -1.58
CA ASP A 45 -10.77 2.88 -1.40
C ASP A 45 -11.58 3.58 -2.50
N LYS A 46 -11.99 2.81 -3.52
CA LYS A 46 -12.79 3.32 -4.63
C LYS A 46 -14.23 3.68 -4.25
N ARG A 47 -14.72 3.25 -3.09
CA ARG A 47 -16.09 3.54 -2.62
C ARG A 47 -16.20 4.97 -2.11
N THR A 48 -15.17 5.42 -1.39
CA THR A 48 -15.17 6.71 -0.67
C THR A 48 -14.07 7.67 -1.14
N SER A 49 -13.19 7.22 -2.04
CA SER A 49 -11.89 7.87 -2.32
C SER A 49 -10.96 7.96 -1.10
N GLY A 50 -11.24 7.17 -0.07
CA GLY A 50 -10.44 7.08 1.14
C GLY A 50 -9.16 6.25 0.99
N SER A 51 -8.48 6.07 2.11
CA SER A 51 -7.21 5.33 2.15
C SER A 51 -7.40 3.86 2.53
N VAL A 52 -6.50 3.00 2.04
CA VAL A 52 -6.42 1.60 2.47
C VAL A 52 -5.08 1.37 3.15
N THR A 53 -5.13 0.86 4.38
CA THR A 53 -3.95 0.56 5.19
C THR A 53 -3.61 -0.92 5.09
N VAL A 54 -2.37 -1.23 4.72
CA VAL A 54 -1.82 -2.59 4.65
C VAL A 54 -0.76 -2.73 5.73
N ASP A 55 -0.88 -3.76 6.57
CA ASP A 55 0.19 -4.19 7.46
C ASP A 55 1.06 -5.19 6.71
N LEU A 56 2.35 -4.86 6.55
CA LEU A 56 3.33 -5.70 5.87
C LEU A 56 3.50 -7.07 6.55
N ARG A 57 3.18 -7.18 7.85
CA ARG A 57 3.20 -8.47 8.56
C ARG A 57 2.09 -9.42 8.11
N ASP A 58 0.94 -8.87 7.70
CA ASP A 58 -0.18 -9.65 7.17
C ASP A 58 0.06 -10.08 5.70
N CYS A 59 1.08 -9.51 5.05
CA CYS A 59 1.41 -9.78 3.66
C CYS A 59 2.91 -10.10 3.50
N PRO A 60 3.38 -11.25 4.04
CA PRO A 60 4.78 -11.66 3.96
C PRO A 60 5.27 -11.87 2.52
N GLU A 61 4.35 -12.06 1.57
CA GLU A 61 4.61 -12.16 0.13
C GLU A 61 5.18 -10.88 -0.50
N ILE A 62 4.91 -9.72 0.11
CA ILE A 62 5.47 -8.43 -0.31
C ILE A 62 6.97 -8.37 0.04
N GLY A 63 7.47 -9.33 0.84
CA GLY A 63 8.83 -9.36 1.33
C GLY A 63 9.14 -8.14 2.19
N SER A 64 10.37 -8.05 2.69
CA SER A 64 10.87 -6.89 3.44
C SER A 64 10.81 -5.64 2.56
N PHE A 65 9.66 -4.97 2.54
CA PHE A 65 9.49 -3.67 1.93
C PHE A 65 10.58 -2.77 2.53
N PRO A 66 11.45 -2.15 1.71
CA PRO A 66 12.66 -1.54 2.23
C PRO A 66 12.33 -0.42 3.22
N ASP A 67 12.80 -0.55 4.46
CA ASP A 67 12.65 0.42 5.55
C ASP A 67 13.12 1.83 5.16
N ALA A 68 14.22 1.89 4.39
CA ALA A 68 14.81 3.12 3.92
C ALA A 68 14.66 3.24 2.40
N MET A 69 13.76 4.11 1.96
CA MET A 69 13.64 4.50 0.57
C MET A 69 13.84 5.99 0.39
N LYS A 70 14.45 6.35 -0.74
CA LYS A 70 14.44 7.74 -1.19
C LYS A 70 12.99 8.13 -1.52
N PRO A 71 12.57 9.36 -1.20
CA PRO A 71 11.29 9.89 -1.67
C PRO A 71 11.15 9.71 -3.18
N ASN A 72 9.94 9.37 -3.65
CA ASN A 72 9.63 9.10 -5.05
C ASN A 72 10.24 7.83 -5.67
N THR A 73 10.83 6.95 -4.86
CA THR A 73 11.21 5.61 -5.35
C THR A 73 9.96 4.88 -5.84
N GLN A 74 10.05 4.25 -7.01
CA GLN A 74 8.98 3.42 -7.57
C GLN A 74 9.19 1.97 -7.15
N ILE A 75 8.25 1.41 -6.38
CA ILE A 75 8.22 -0.02 -6.07
C ILE A 75 7.20 -0.71 -6.95
N GLU A 76 7.58 -1.89 -7.44
CA GLU A 76 6.70 -2.78 -8.17
C GLU A 76 6.27 -3.96 -7.30
N LEU A 77 4.95 -4.14 -7.15
CA LEU A 77 4.35 -5.29 -6.46
C LEU A 77 3.68 -6.21 -7.49
N ALA A 78 4.01 -7.51 -7.45
CA ALA A 78 3.65 -8.53 -8.44
C ALA A 78 2.70 -9.61 -7.87
#